data_AF-A0A5K0WB99-F1
#
_entry.id   AF-A0A5K0WB99-F1
#
_cell.length_a   1.000
_cell.length_b   1.000
_cell.length_c   1.000
_cell.angle_alpha   90.00
_cell.angle_beta   90.00
_cell.angle_gamma   90.00
#
_symmetry.space_group_name_H-M   'P 1'
#
loop_
_entity.id
_entity.type
_entity.pdbx_description
1 polymer ?
#
loop_
_entity_poly.entity_id
_entity_poly.type
_entity_poly.pdbx_seq_one_letter_code
_entity_poly.pdbx_strand_id
1 'polypeptide(L)' 'FSGRDMLEMLRGKRVVIVGDSLNRNQWESLACLLYSQIPPTRAYISVKDALHKVFKAK' A
#
# COMPACT_ATOMS: atom_id res chain seq x y z
N PHE A 1 8.32 -6.93 -12.84
CA PHE A 1 7.36 -6.27 -11.94
C PHE A 1 7.82 -4.82 -11.74
N SER A 2 7.00 -3.83 -12.11
CA SER A 2 7.28 -2.40 -11.92
C SER A 2 6.25 -1.85 -10.93
N GLY A 3 6.72 -1.35 -9.78
CA GLY A 3 5.81 -0.73 -8.80
C GLY A 3 5.14 0.54 -9.34
N ARG A 4 5.79 1.23 -10.29
CA ARG A 4 5.21 2.40 -10.97
C ARG A 4 4.01 2.02 -11.84
N ASP A 5 4.12 0.96 -12.63
CA ASP A 5 3.03 0.49 -13.50
C ASP A 5 1.83 0.06 -12.66
N MET A 6 2.08 -0.59 -11.52
CA MET A 6 1.05 -0.96 -10.56
C MET A 6 0.36 0.28 -9.96
N LEU A 7 1.12 1.32 -9.60
CA LEU A 7 0.54 2.57 -9.09
C LEU A 7 -0.32 3.28 -10.14
N GLU A 8 0.10 3.29 -11.40
CA GLU A 8 -0.68 3.85 -12.49
C GLU A 8 -1.96 3.04 -12.73
N MET A 9 -1.88 1.70 -12.74
CA MET A 9 -3.05 0.83 -12.86
C MET A 9 -4.06 1.02 -11.72
N LEU A 10 -3.56 1.33 -10.51
CA LEU A 10 -4.36 1.55 -9.31
C LEU A 10 -4.76 3.03 -9.11
N ARG A 11 -4.37 3.94 -10.02
CA ARG A 11 -4.71 5.37 -9.92
C ARG A 11 -6.22 5.55 -9.89
N GLY A 12 -6.71 6.26 -8.87
CA GLY A 12 -8.15 6.49 -8.67
C GLY A 12 -8.93 5.27 -8.16
N LYS A 13 -8.27 4.14 -7.91
CA LYS A 13 -8.88 2.92 -7.37
C LYS A 13 -8.50 2.71 -5.92
N ARG A 14 -9.27 1.88 -5.22
CA ARG A 14 -8.99 1.45 -3.84
C ARG A 14 -8.86 -0.07 -3.84
N VAL A 15 -7.72 -0.56 -3.37
CA VAL A 15 -7.47 -1.99 -3.16
C VAL A 15 -7.50 -2.26 -1.66
N VAL A 16 -8.22 -3.30 -1.27
CA VAL A 16 -8.31 -3.74 0.13
C VAL A 16 -7.90 -5.20 0.18
N ILE A 17 -6.98 -5.53 1.09
CA ILE A 17 -6.57 -6.90 1.37
C ILE A 17 -7.24 -7.28 2.69
N VAL A 18 -8.10 -8.29 2.65
CA VAL A 18 -8.87 -8.79 3.80
C VAL A 18 -8.50 -10.25 4.06
N GLY A 19 -8.23 -10.59 5.31
CA GLY A 19 -7.87 -11.96 5.69
C GLY A 19 -7.23 -12.03 7.07
N ASP A 20 -6.42 -13.05 7.28
CA ASP A 20 -5.74 -13.32 8.55
C ASP A 20 -4.41 -12.54 8.69
N SER A 21 -3.53 -13.00 9.59
CA SER A 21 -2.20 -12.43 9.78
C SER A 21 -1.29 -12.51 8.56
N LEU A 22 -1.41 -13.55 7.73
CA LEU A 22 -0.59 -13.70 6.54
C LEU A 22 -0.96 -12.63 5.49
N ASN A 23 -2.25 -12.39 5.31
CA ASN A 23 -2.73 -11.32 4.44
C ASN A 23 -2.27 -9.93 4.90
N ARG A 24 -2.17 -9.69 6.22
CA ARG A 24 -1.59 -8.45 6.76
C ARG A 24 -0.11 -8.31 6.39
N ASN A 25 0.68 -9.37 6.52
CA ASN A 25 2.10 -9.35 6.14
C ASN A 25 2.29 -9.10 4.63
N GLN A 26 1.41 -9.66 3.79
CA GLN A 26 1.40 -9.38 2.35
C GLN A 26 1.08 -7.92 2.05
N TRP A 27 0.08 -7.35 2.75
CA TRP A 27 -0.26 -5.93 2.61
C TRP A 27 0.92 -5.03 3.00
N GLU A 28 1.62 -5.32 4.10
CA GLU A 28 2.78 -4.56 4.53
C GLU A 28 3.94 -4.64 3.54
N SER A 29 4.23 -5.86 3.07
CA SER A 29 5.28 -6.11 2.08
C SER A 29 4.99 -5.35 0.78
N LEU A 30 3.75 -5.38 0.31
CA LEU A 30 3.31 -4.63 -0.87
C LEU A 30 3.38 -3.12 -0.64
N ALA A 31 2.89 -2.62 0.49
CA ALA A 31 2.93 -1.20 0.82
C ALA A 31 4.38 -0.67 0.85
N CYS A 32 5.33 -1.44 1.39
CA CYS A 32 6.75 -1.10 1.40
C CYS A 32 7.34 -1.05 -0.02
N LEU A 33 7.06 -2.06 -0.85
CA LEU A 33 7.47 -2.08 -2.25
C LEU A 33 6.97 -0.86 -3.01
N LEU A 34 5.69 -0.51 -2.86
CA LEU A 34 5.10 0.66 -3.51
C LEU A 34 5.67 1.97 -2.96
N TYR A 35 5.85 2.08 -1.64
CA TYR A 35 6.45 3.25 -0.99
C TYR A 35 7.86 3.53 -1.50
N SER A 36 8.68 2.48 -1.74
CA SER A 36 10.04 2.63 -2.27
C SER A 36 10.13 3.27 -3.66
N GLN A 37 9.04 3.23 -4.44
CA GLN A 37 9.01 3.71 -5.82
C GLN A 37 8.50 5.15 -5.94
N ILE A 38 8.03 5.74 -4.84
CA ILE A 38 7.40 7.05 -4.77
C ILE A 38 8.24 7.95 -3.84
N PRO A 39 8.40 9.23 -4.16
CA PRO A 39 9.00 10.17 -3.22
C PRO A 39 8.27 10.17 -1.87
N PRO A 40 8.97 10.17 -0.72
CA PRO A 40 8.35 10.16 0.61
C PRO A 40 7.33 11.29 0.84
N THR A 41 7.49 12.42 0.15
CA THR A 41 6.56 13.56 0.24
C THR A 41 5.19 13.30 -0.39
N ARG A 42 5.06 12.24 -1.19
CA ARG A 42 3.87 11.90 -1.97
C ARG A 42 3.16 10.63 -1.49
N ALA A 43 3.69 9.94 -0.48
CA ALA A 43 3.07 8.74 0.07
C ALA A 43 3.07 8.77 1.60
N TYR A 44 2.01 8.25 2.23
CA TYR A 44 1.96 8.09 3.68
C TYR A 44 1.15 6.85 4.07
N ILE A 45 1.41 6.36 5.28
CA ILE A 45 0.70 5.24 5.88
C ILE A 45 -0.05 5.76 7.12
N SER A 46 -1.35 5.53 7.16
CA SER A 46 -2.19 5.77 8.34
C SER A 46 -2.47 4.45 9.04
N VAL A 47 -2.08 4.37 10.31
CA VAL A 47 -2.33 3.21 11.17
C VAL A 47 -3.39 3.63 12.20
N LYS A 48 -4.57 3.03 12.16
CA LYS A 48 -5.59 3.24 13.20
C LYS A 48 -5.40 2.26 14.36
N ASP A 49 -5.18 1.00 14.02
CA ASP A 49 -4.93 -0.09 14.96
C ASP A 49 -4.12 -1.19 14.26
N ALA A 50 -3.86 -2.30 14.94
CA ALA A 50 -3.08 -3.42 14.39
C ALA A 50 -3.73 -4.10 13.17
N LEU A 51 -5.05 -3.94 12.98
CA LEU A 51 -5.85 -4.56 11.93
C LEU A 51 -6.13 -3.61 10.76
N HIS A 52 -6.23 -2.31 11.01
CA HIS A 52 -6.62 -1.29 10.04
C HIS A 52 -5.46 -0.37 9.68
N LYS A 53 -4.79 -0.70 8.57
CA LYS A 53 -3.72 0.10 7.98
C LYS A 53 -4.12 0.58 6.58
N VAL A 54 -3.82 1.84 6.27
CA VAL A 54 -4.16 2.48 5.00
C VAL A 54 -2.93 3.14 4.42
N PHE A 55 -2.54 2.69 3.22
CA PHE A 55 -1.50 3.32 2.40
C PHE A 55 -2.16 4.27 1.41
N LYS A 56 -1.66 5.51 1.31
CA LYS A 56 -2.14 6.49 0.34
C LYS A 56 -0.96 7.13 -0.40
N ALA A 57 -1.05 7.17 -1.72
CA ALA A 57 -0.10 7.80 -2.61
C ALA A 57 -0.81 8.88 -3.46
N LYS A 58 -0.13 10.00 -3.71
CA LYS A 58 -0.56 11.12 -4.57
C LYS A 58 0.33 11.28 -5.79
#